data_AF-A0A7W1C1R9-F1
#
_entry.id   AF-A0A7W1C1R9-F1
#
_cell.length_a   1.000
_cell.length_b   1.000
_cell.length_c   1.000
_cell.angle_alpha   90.00
_cell.angle_beta   90.00
_cell.angle_gamma   90.00
#
_symmetry.space_group_name_H-M   'P 1'
#
loop_
_entity.id
_entity.type
_entity.pdbx_description
1 polymer ?
#
loop_
_entity_poly.entity_id
_entity_poly.type
_entity_poly.pdbx_seq_one_letter_code
_entity_poly.pdbx_strand_id
1 'polypeptide(L)'
;MANTQAMTTVFKRDLMLALHAFGATVVRGATTKDTFKAALYLVSATRNASDTVYSSAGEVSGTGYTAAGVVITNANTPAIDGTTAHWTPSASIVYPTVTLSTAFDAVLIYNDTSATKLAISVHTFGSQTVTAGTFTLTMPTDNGTTGLIRIA
;
A
#
# COMPACT_ATOMS: atom_id res chain seq x y z
N MET A 1 -6.10 1.25 19.16
CA MET A 1 -5.23 2.43 18.92
C MET A 1 -5.62 3.04 17.59
N ALA A 2 -5.38 4.33 17.37
CA ALA A 2 -5.62 4.92 16.06
C ALA A 2 -4.69 4.33 14.99
N ASN A 3 -5.10 4.41 13.72
CA ASN A 3 -4.22 4.11 12.61
C ASN A 3 -3.00 5.04 12.64
N THR A 4 -1.81 4.52 12.40
CA THR A 4 -0.54 5.25 12.49
C THR A 4 0.28 5.01 11.23
N GLN A 5 0.66 6.09 10.55
CA GLN A 5 1.51 6.01 9.36
C GLN A 5 2.88 5.41 9.73
N ALA A 6 3.28 4.36 9.01
CA ALA A 6 4.56 3.71 9.20
C ALA A 6 4.88 2.77 8.04
N MET A 7 6.17 2.57 7.77
CA MET A 7 6.63 1.33 7.14
C MET A 7 6.50 0.20 8.17
N THR A 8 5.97 -0.96 7.79
CA THR A 8 5.85 -2.07 8.73
C THR A 8 7.24 -2.57 9.13
N THR A 9 7.35 -3.07 10.36
CA THR A 9 8.63 -3.58 10.88
C THR A 9 9.09 -4.79 10.10
N VAL A 10 8.15 -5.66 9.70
CA VAL A 10 8.46 -6.82 8.87
C VAL A 10 8.95 -6.45 7.49
N PHE A 11 8.45 -5.36 6.88
CA PHE A 11 8.88 -4.94 5.55
C PHE A 11 10.39 -4.73 5.48
N LYS A 12 10.99 -4.12 6.52
CA LYS A 12 12.45 -3.90 6.60
C LYS A 12 13.24 -5.20 6.53
N ARG A 13 12.83 -6.23 7.28
CA ARG A 13 13.44 -7.56 7.24
C ARG A 13 13.18 -8.22 5.88
N ASP A 14 11.95 -8.13 5.40
CA ASP A 14 11.51 -8.78 4.18
C ASP A 14 12.27 -8.26 2.94
N LEU A 15 12.66 -6.98 2.94
CA LEU A 15 13.59 -6.43 1.94
C LEU A 15 14.95 -7.14 1.95
N MET A 16 15.52 -7.43 3.12
CA MET A 16 16.79 -8.15 3.26
C MET A 16 16.69 -9.61 2.82
N LEU A 17 15.49 -10.18 2.86
CA LEU A 17 15.18 -11.52 2.38
C LEU A 17 14.68 -11.53 0.92
N ALA A 18 14.72 -10.37 0.25
CA ALA A 18 14.21 -10.14 -1.09
C ALA A 18 12.77 -10.62 -1.29
N LEU A 19 11.88 -10.53 -0.29
CA LEU A 19 10.51 -11.03 -0.38
C LEU A 19 9.55 -10.14 -1.17
N HIS A 20 10.00 -8.96 -1.59
CA HIS A 20 9.22 -8.00 -2.37
C HIS A 20 9.94 -7.65 -3.67
N ALA A 21 9.34 -8.00 -4.80
CA ALA A 21 9.85 -7.68 -6.13
C ALA A 21 9.11 -6.47 -6.70
N PHE A 22 9.55 -5.26 -6.37
CA PHE A 22 8.95 -4.02 -6.89
C PHE A 22 9.24 -3.79 -8.39
N GLY A 23 10.27 -4.43 -8.94
CA GLY A 23 10.61 -4.44 -10.36
C GLY A 23 10.95 -5.83 -10.86
N ALA A 24 11.31 -5.95 -12.14
CA ALA A 24 11.86 -7.19 -12.67
C ALA A 24 13.14 -7.56 -11.89
N THR A 25 13.26 -8.83 -11.53
CA THR A 25 14.28 -9.32 -10.59
C THR A 25 15.00 -10.55 -11.14
N VAL A 26 16.08 -10.97 -10.48
CA VAL A 26 16.74 -12.25 -10.72
C VAL A 26 15.81 -13.43 -10.35
N VAL A 27 16.18 -14.65 -10.73
CA VAL A 27 15.28 -15.81 -10.58
C VAL A 27 14.99 -16.10 -9.10
N ARG A 28 13.75 -15.80 -8.68
CA ARG A 28 13.15 -16.16 -7.40
C ARG A 28 11.93 -17.08 -7.62
N GLY A 29 12.12 -18.13 -8.42
CA GLY A 29 11.03 -18.91 -9.03
C GLY A 29 10.46 -18.28 -10.30
N ALA A 30 10.47 -16.94 -10.41
CA ALA A 30 10.27 -16.18 -11.64
C ALA A 30 11.05 -14.85 -11.57
N THR A 31 11.07 -14.08 -12.66
CA THR A 31 11.65 -12.73 -12.75
C THR A 31 10.59 -11.62 -12.78
N THR A 32 9.31 -11.99 -12.73
CA THR A 32 8.18 -11.07 -12.75
C THR A 32 8.13 -10.26 -11.47
N LYS A 33 7.84 -8.96 -11.60
CA LYS A 33 7.52 -8.09 -10.46
C LYS A 33 6.25 -8.58 -9.75
N ASP A 34 6.16 -8.29 -8.47
CA ASP A 34 5.01 -8.58 -7.63
C ASP A 34 3.86 -7.60 -7.94
N THR A 35 2.65 -8.08 -7.67
CA THR A 35 1.43 -7.29 -7.63
C THR A 35 1.22 -6.78 -6.21
N PHE A 36 0.98 -5.48 -6.09
CA PHE A 36 0.67 -4.84 -4.82
C PHE A 36 -0.78 -4.39 -4.81
N LYS A 37 -1.38 -4.38 -3.63
CA LYS A 37 -2.75 -3.91 -3.43
C LYS A 37 -2.81 -2.91 -2.28
N ALA A 38 -3.83 -2.06 -2.34
CA ALA A 38 -4.10 -1.02 -1.37
C ALA A 38 -5.51 -1.22 -0.79
N ALA A 39 -5.59 -1.50 0.52
CA ALA A 39 -6.84 -1.70 1.24
C ALA A 39 -7.11 -0.53 2.19
N LEU A 40 -8.35 -0.04 2.23
CA LEU A 40 -8.77 1.08 3.06
C LEU A 40 -9.27 0.58 4.43
N TYR A 41 -8.92 1.30 5.50
CA TYR A 41 -9.27 0.92 6.88
C TYR A 41 -10.03 2.01 7.61
N LEU A 42 -11.02 1.55 8.38
CA LEU A 42 -11.86 2.40 9.23
C LEU A 42 -11.02 3.16 10.25
N VAL A 43 -11.51 4.32 10.69
CA VAL A 43 -10.89 5.12 11.78
C VAL A 43 -10.77 4.31 13.07
N SER A 44 -11.70 3.37 13.30
CA SER A 44 -11.69 2.48 14.47
C SER A 44 -10.72 1.30 14.36
N ALA A 45 -10.06 1.12 13.20
CA ALA A 45 -9.09 0.06 13.02
C ALA A 45 -7.80 0.36 13.80
N THR A 46 -6.86 -0.60 13.79
CA THR A 46 -5.52 -0.41 14.35
C THR A 46 -4.51 -0.92 13.35
N ARG A 47 -4.16 -0.07 12.39
CA ARG A 47 -3.10 -0.28 11.40
C ARG A 47 -1.86 0.53 11.75
N ASN A 48 -0.70 -0.14 11.82
CA ASN A 48 0.55 0.50 12.23
C ASN A 48 1.77 -0.37 11.89
N ALA A 49 2.94 0.00 12.43
CA ALA A 49 4.21 -0.68 12.18
C ALA A 49 4.27 -2.17 12.60
N SER A 50 3.34 -2.66 13.44
CA SER A 50 3.26 -4.06 13.85
C SER A 50 2.47 -4.95 12.90
N ASP A 51 1.76 -4.38 11.92
CA ASP A 51 1.08 -5.18 10.90
C ASP A 51 2.10 -6.02 10.14
N THR A 52 1.81 -7.32 10.00
CA THR A 52 2.73 -8.26 9.33
C THR A 52 2.20 -8.71 7.97
N VAL A 53 0.88 -8.77 7.84
CA VAL A 53 0.15 -9.21 6.67
C VAL A 53 -1.14 -8.40 6.53
N TYR A 54 -1.73 -8.40 5.35
CA TYR A 54 -3.10 -7.92 5.15
C TYR A 54 -4.10 -8.68 6.04
N SER A 55 -5.09 -7.95 6.57
CA SER A 55 -6.20 -8.51 7.32
C SER A 55 -7.49 -7.76 6.98
N SER A 56 -8.58 -8.49 6.74
CA SER A 56 -9.90 -7.88 6.52
C SER A 56 -10.50 -7.23 7.78
N ALA A 57 -9.91 -7.48 8.96
CA ALA A 57 -10.41 -6.93 10.22
C ALA A 57 -10.27 -5.40 10.26
N GLY A 58 -11.39 -4.69 10.34
CA GLY A 58 -11.42 -3.22 10.34
C GLY A 58 -11.21 -2.59 8.95
N GLU A 59 -11.20 -3.40 7.89
CA GLU A 59 -11.26 -2.90 6.52
C GLU A 59 -12.64 -2.26 6.24
N VAL A 60 -12.68 -1.26 5.37
CA VAL A 60 -13.95 -0.67 4.94
C VAL A 60 -14.81 -1.69 4.19
N SER A 61 -16.12 -1.47 4.22
CA SER A 61 -17.09 -2.20 3.40
C SER A 61 -18.16 -1.23 2.90
N GLY A 62 -18.77 -1.55 1.76
CA GLY A 62 -19.78 -0.72 1.14
C GLY A 62 -19.94 -1.01 -0.35
N THR A 63 -20.95 -0.40 -0.97
CA THR A 63 -21.20 -0.56 -2.41
C THR A 63 -20.00 -0.10 -3.22
N GLY A 64 -19.61 -0.86 -4.25
CA GLY A 64 -18.48 -0.54 -5.12
C GLY A 64 -17.10 -0.86 -4.54
N TYR A 65 -17.00 -1.24 -3.27
CA TYR A 65 -15.74 -1.64 -2.63
C TYR A 65 -15.70 -3.15 -2.41
N THR A 66 -14.62 -3.79 -2.89
CA THR A 66 -14.34 -5.22 -2.61
C THR A 66 -13.23 -5.30 -1.58
N ALA A 67 -13.42 -6.17 -0.57
CA ALA A 67 -12.39 -6.44 0.44
C ALA A 67 -11.05 -6.84 -0.22
N ALA A 68 -9.96 -6.58 0.48
CA ALA A 68 -8.58 -6.59 -0.02
C ALA A 68 -8.23 -5.40 -0.93
N GLY A 69 -9.18 -4.49 -1.20
CA GLY A 69 -8.97 -3.24 -1.92
C GLY A 69 -8.56 -3.40 -3.38
N VAL A 70 -7.89 -2.38 -3.93
CA VAL A 70 -7.59 -2.28 -5.37
C VAL A 70 -6.13 -2.59 -5.69
N VAL A 71 -5.87 -3.00 -6.92
CA VAL A 71 -4.51 -3.23 -7.44
C VAL A 71 -3.80 -1.90 -7.67
N ILE A 72 -2.54 -1.83 -7.26
CA ILE A 72 -1.66 -0.69 -7.48
C ILE A 72 -1.01 -0.82 -8.87
N THR A 73 -1.08 0.25 -9.67
CA THR A 73 -0.33 0.32 -10.93
C THR A 73 1.16 0.51 -10.62
N ASN A 74 1.94 -0.54 -10.83
CA ASN A 74 3.38 -0.57 -10.56
C ASN A 74 4.18 -0.66 -11.88
N ALA A 75 4.23 0.40 -12.68
CA ALA A 75 4.94 0.39 -13.97
C ALA A 75 6.41 0.84 -13.90
N ASN A 76 6.75 1.68 -12.93
CA ASN A 76 8.12 2.11 -12.66
C ASN A 76 8.85 1.11 -11.77
N THR A 77 10.16 1.02 -11.98
CA THR A 77 11.07 0.22 -11.16
C THR A 77 11.69 1.09 -10.07
N PRO A 78 12.05 0.53 -8.90
CA PRO A 78 12.83 1.26 -7.91
C PRO A 78 14.10 1.86 -8.51
N ALA A 79 14.44 3.08 -8.08
CA ALA A 79 15.62 3.82 -8.53
C ALA A 79 16.39 4.40 -7.32
N ILE A 80 17.57 4.97 -7.57
CA ILE A 80 18.42 5.55 -6.55
C ILE A 80 18.78 6.99 -6.96
N ASP A 81 18.54 7.92 -6.04
CA ASP A 81 19.07 9.28 -6.11
C ASP A 81 20.10 9.46 -4.98
N GLY A 82 21.37 9.64 -5.33
CA GLY A 82 22.45 9.68 -4.35
C GLY A 82 22.54 8.39 -3.53
N THR A 83 22.22 8.46 -2.23
CA THR A 83 22.19 7.30 -1.32
C THR A 83 20.78 6.83 -0.98
N THR A 84 19.74 7.46 -1.55
CA THR A 84 18.34 7.14 -1.23
C THR A 84 17.71 6.31 -2.34
N ALA A 85 17.42 5.05 -2.04
CA ALA A 85 16.57 4.23 -2.88
C ALA A 85 15.11 4.67 -2.72
N HIS A 86 14.37 4.73 -3.82
CA HIS A 86 13.00 5.20 -3.83
C HIS A 86 12.10 4.39 -4.77
N TRP A 87 10.81 4.36 -4.44
CA TRP A 87 9.76 3.83 -5.28
C TRP A 87 8.42 4.47 -4.95
N THR A 88 7.61 4.67 -5.99
CA THR A 88 6.26 5.22 -5.90
C THR A 88 5.39 4.52 -6.91
N PRO A 89 4.11 4.21 -6.67
CA PRO A 89 3.25 3.71 -7.74
C PRO A 89 3.21 4.66 -8.93
N SER A 90 3.19 4.11 -10.15
CA SER A 90 3.25 4.90 -11.38
C SER A 90 1.93 5.62 -11.72
N ALA A 91 0.88 5.42 -10.92
CA ALA A 91 -0.40 6.10 -11.05
C ALA A 91 -1.08 6.24 -9.67
N SER A 92 -2.03 7.18 -9.57
CA SER A 92 -2.91 7.29 -8.42
C SER A 92 -3.67 6.00 -8.15
N ILE A 93 -3.94 5.72 -6.88
CA ILE A 93 -4.76 4.58 -6.47
C ILE A 93 -6.21 5.05 -6.46
N VAL A 94 -7.06 4.41 -7.27
CA VAL A 94 -8.43 4.87 -7.54
C VAL A 94 -9.44 3.81 -7.09
N TYR A 95 -10.43 4.23 -6.31
CA TYR A 95 -11.58 3.43 -5.87
C TYR A 95 -12.84 4.00 -6.52
N PRO A 96 -13.27 3.48 -7.68
CA PRO A 96 -14.34 4.08 -8.46
C PRO A 96 -15.73 3.75 -7.89
N THR A 97 -16.63 4.75 -7.91
CA THR A 97 -18.07 4.57 -7.64
C THR A 97 -18.37 3.86 -6.31
N VAL A 98 -17.67 4.26 -5.25
CA VAL A 98 -17.85 3.68 -3.92
C VAL A 98 -18.87 4.45 -3.09
N THR A 99 -19.59 3.71 -2.25
CA THR A 99 -20.39 4.26 -1.15
C THR A 99 -19.87 3.68 0.16
N LEU A 100 -19.05 4.46 0.85
CA LEU A 100 -18.38 4.13 2.12
C LEU A 100 -18.92 5.07 3.20
N SER A 101 -19.95 4.62 3.90
CA SER A 101 -20.69 5.43 4.88
C SER A 101 -20.05 5.47 6.27
N THR A 102 -19.16 4.52 6.57
CA THR A 102 -18.39 4.52 7.83
C THR A 102 -17.04 5.18 7.59
N ALA A 103 -16.66 6.07 8.49
CA ALA A 103 -15.45 6.87 8.38
C ALA A 103 -14.17 6.01 8.32
N PHE A 104 -13.28 6.36 7.40
CA PHE A 104 -11.98 5.70 7.19
C PHE A 104 -10.88 6.73 6.97
N ASP A 105 -9.67 6.42 7.40
CA ASP A 105 -8.55 7.38 7.43
C ASP A 105 -7.19 6.76 7.11
N ALA A 106 -7.15 5.49 6.71
CA ALA A 106 -5.91 4.80 6.44
C ALA A 106 -5.99 3.89 5.21
N VAL A 107 -4.82 3.69 4.60
CA VAL A 107 -4.59 2.69 3.57
C VAL A 107 -3.40 1.81 3.98
N LEU A 108 -3.56 0.50 3.85
CA LEU A 108 -2.46 -0.47 3.94
C LEU A 108 -2.06 -0.87 2.53
N ILE A 109 -0.77 -0.72 2.21
CA ILE A 109 -0.16 -1.29 1.01
C ILE A 109 0.46 -2.64 1.40
N TYR A 110 0.21 -3.67 0.60
CA TYR A 110 0.73 -5.02 0.83
C TYR A 110 1.06 -5.73 -0.48
N ASN A 111 1.91 -6.75 -0.39
CA ASN A 111 2.30 -7.60 -1.51
C ASN A 111 1.27 -8.72 -1.70
N ASP A 112 0.48 -8.63 -2.76
CA ASP A 112 -0.58 -9.58 -3.07
C ASP A 112 -0.06 -10.85 -3.76
N THR A 113 1.09 -10.77 -4.45
CA THR A 113 1.73 -11.96 -5.02
C THR A 113 2.23 -12.91 -3.94
N SER A 114 2.66 -12.39 -2.78
CA SER A 114 3.00 -13.22 -1.63
C SER A 114 1.80 -14.01 -1.13
N ALA A 115 1.98 -15.32 -0.91
CA ALA A 115 0.92 -16.21 -0.41
C ALA A 115 0.34 -15.75 0.94
N THR A 116 1.15 -15.10 1.78
CA THR A 116 0.74 -14.60 3.10
C THR A 116 0.30 -13.14 3.08
N LYS A 117 0.34 -12.47 1.92
CA LYS A 117 -0.09 -11.07 1.77
C LYS A 117 0.71 -10.10 2.65
N LEU A 118 2.04 -10.17 2.57
CA LEU A 118 2.98 -9.42 3.42
C LEU A 118 2.70 -7.90 3.39
N ALA A 119 2.54 -7.30 4.57
CA ALA A 119 2.28 -5.88 4.73
C ALA A 119 3.54 -5.03 4.47
N ILE A 120 3.39 -3.91 3.75
CA ILE A 120 4.50 -3.03 3.35
C ILE A 120 4.47 -1.74 4.16
N SER A 121 3.36 -0.99 4.06
CA SER A 121 3.24 0.34 4.67
C SER A 121 1.81 0.69 4.98
N VAL A 122 1.63 1.50 6.02
CA VAL A 122 0.39 2.16 6.40
C VAL A 122 0.56 3.65 6.12
N HIS A 123 -0.41 4.24 5.43
CA HIS A 123 -0.48 5.68 5.23
C HIS A 123 -1.82 6.19 5.73
N THR A 124 -1.79 7.24 6.55
CA THR A 124 -2.98 7.90 7.09
C THR A 124 -3.29 9.17 6.32
N PHE A 125 -4.55 9.57 6.30
CA PHE A 125 -5.07 10.80 5.71
C PHE A 125 -6.21 11.34 6.58
N GLY A 126 -6.74 12.52 6.25
CA GLY A 126 -7.90 13.06 6.95
C GLY A 126 -9.14 12.18 6.74
N SER A 127 -9.87 11.88 7.81
CA SER A 127 -11.06 11.01 7.80
C SER A 127 -12.03 11.33 6.66
N GLN A 128 -12.50 10.29 5.96
CA GLN A 128 -13.39 10.39 4.80
C GLN A 128 -14.64 9.52 4.95
N THR A 129 -15.70 9.96 4.30
CA THR A 129 -16.85 9.14 3.88
C THR A 129 -17.13 9.47 2.41
N VAL A 130 -17.62 8.50 1.64
CA VAL A 130 -17.86 8.68 0.20
C VAL A 130 -19.24 8.16 -0.14
N THR A 131 -20.00 8.88 -0.97
CA THR A 131 -21.33 8.48 -1.44
C THR A 131 -21.38 8.55 -2.95
N ALA A 132 -21.53 7.40 -3.62
CA ALA A 132 -21.56 7.29 -5.08
C ALA A 132 -20.44 8.07 -5.80
N GLY A 133 -19.24 8.05 -5.23
CA GLY A 133 -18.11 8.89 -5.66
C GLY A 133 -16.85 8.08 -5.94
N THR A 134 -15.88 8.72 -6.59
CA THR A 134 -14.55 8.16 -6.78
C THR A 134 -13.63 8.69 -5.69
N PHE A 135 -13.03 7.79 -4.91
CA PHE A 135 -11.95 8.14 -3.98
C PHE A 135 -10.59 7.90 -4.65
N THR A 136 -9.72 8.90 -4.61
CA THR A 136 -8.40 8.85 -5.27
C THR A 136 -7.32 9.23 -4.27
N LEU A 137 -6.31 8.37 -4.15
CA LEU A 137 -5.07 8.69 -3.48
C LEU A 137 -4.04 9.08 -4.54
N THR A 138 -3.67 10.36 -4.54
CA THR A 138 -2.62 10.87 -5.44
C THR A 138 -1.26 10.45 -4.92
N MET A 139 -0.43 9.92 -5.82
CA MET A 139 0.92 9.49 -5.47
C MET A 139 1.89 10.68 -5.49
N PRO A 140 2.91 10.70 -4.61
CA PRO A 140 3.93 11.73 -4.67
C PRO A 140 4.81 11.61 -5.92
N THR A 141 5.70 12.57 -6.14
CA THR A 141 6.71 12.46 -7.20
C THR A 141 7.74 11.39 -6.84
N ASP A 142 8.03 10.50 -7.78
CA ASP A 142 8.99 9.42 -7.61
C ASP A 142 10.44 9.93 -7.72
N ASN A 143 11.05 10.24 -6.58
CA ASN A 143 12.45 10.64 -6.45
C ASN A 143 12.95 10.42 -5.00
N GLY A 144 14.24 10.64 -4.75
CA GLY A 144 14.87 10.47 -3.44
C GLY A 144 14.37 11.38 -2.32
N THR A 145 13.61 12.43 -2.62
CA THR A 145 13.09 13.38 -1.62
C THR A 145 11.63 13.11 -1.26
N THR A 146 10.81 12.74 -2.25
CA THR A 146 9.35 12.66 -2.12
C THR A 146 8.75 11.29 -2.40
N GLY A 147 9.54 10.32 -2.87
CA GLY A 147 9.03 8.99 -3.20
C GLY A 147 8.23 8.35 -2.05
N LEU A 148 7.23 7.52 -2.39
CA LEU A 148 6.32 6.94 -1.41
C LEU A 148 7.06 6.03 -0.43
N ILE A 149 7.91 5.14 -0.96
CA ILE A 149 8.87 4.36 -0.19
C ILE A 149 10.24 4.98 -0.42
N ARG A 150 10.96 5.24 0.67
CA ARG A 150 12.35 5.69 0.63
C ARG A 150 13.18 4.90 1.64
N ILE A 151 14.36 4.48 1.23
CA ILE A 151 15.34 3.80 2.05
C ILE A 151 16.61 4.63 1.98
N ALA A 152 16.98 5.24 3.10
CA ALA A 152 18.12 6.15 3.25
C ALA A 152 18.98 5.71 4.44
#